data_AF-A0AAP9LC81-F1
#
_entry.id   AF-A0AAP9LC81-F1
#
_cell.length_a   1.000
_cell.length_b   1.000
_cell.length_c   1.000
_cell.angle_alpha   90.00
_cell.angle_beta   90.00
_cell.angle_gamma   90.00
#
_symmetry.space_group_name_H-M   'P 1'
#
loop_
_entity.id
_entity.type
_entity.pdbx_description
1 polymer ?
#
loop_
_entity_poly.entity_id
_entity_poly.type
_entity_poly.pdbx_seq_one_letter_code
_entity_poly.pdbx_strand_id
1 'polypeptide(L)'
;MYKKYLKNRKEMSLIYNGYDLSNIMSFDIACLSYGQKKSFRKHLTNIFFAQKISIPLFNDDILFSMGPYGKRVDYNEIIHHAMSEVDIKNIFKVEEKPKLEFLFSLKGFKFTILEFFKRKIDLPIKSKLILFLTMLHYINTIELLQKESISWKYKKYCSFCSSLPLEAIIDNYFRLHNVTTYTLQHAIYSFPNTPQIDIVTLDNMPSDYILCWGEYTKDEFLRYGNIPPAKIKISGYPHPIKNLSPYEIKGRCRILFLCSRKIYSDENIKIIRIISSCLNEIDIDVTIKPHPGLDIEKYRKISDSFGLKFYESSSVSDALNSKKI
;
A
#
# COMPACT_ATOMS: atom_id res chain seq x y z
N MET A 1 -15.92 3.52 -10.84
CA MET A 1 -15.38 3.63 -9.46
C MET A 1 -14.18 4.56 -9.39
N TYR A 2 -13.10 4.34 -10.15
CA TYR A 2 -11.92 5.23 -10.14
C TYR A 2 -12.21 6.71 -10.43
N LYS A 3 -12.96 7.00 -11.51
CA LYS A 3 -13.41 8.37 -11.84
C LYS A 3 -14.17 9.05 -10.69
N LYS A 4 -14.94 8.27 -9.93
CA LYS A 4 -15.69 8.75 -8.75
C LYS A 4 -14.73 9.10 -7.61
N TYR A 5 -13.72 8.26 -7.36
CA TYR A 5 -12.63 8.57 -6.42
C TYR A 5 -11.89 9.86 -6.81
N LEU A 6 -11.42 9.98 -8.06
CA LEU A 6 -10.70 11.18 -8.53
C LEU A 6 -11.54 12.45 -8.38
N LYS A 7 -12.82 12.38 -8.76
CA LYS A 7 -13.77 13.49 -8.58
C LYS A 7 -13.89 13.86 -7.10
N ASN A 8 -14.17 12.89 -6.23
CA ASN A 8 -14.34 13.13 -4.80
C ASN A 8 -13.06 13.65 -4.13
N ARG A 9 -11.87 13.17 -4.53
CA ARG A 9 -10.59 13.67 -4.04
C ARG A 9 -10.36 15.13 -4.46
N LYS A 10 -10.65 15.47 -5.72
CA LYS A 10 -10.56 16.85 -6.22
C LYS A 10 -11.49 17.79 -5.46
N GLU A 11 -12.75 17.38 -5.22
CA GLU A 11 -13.70 18.15 -4.41
C GLU A 11 -13.23 18.32 -2.95
N MET A 12 -12.45 17.37 -2.44
CA MET A 12 -11.86 17.39 -1.10
C MET A 12 -10.50 18.11 -1.03
N SER A 13 -10.07 18.80 -2.09
CA SER A 13 -8.85 19.61 -2.07
C SER A 13 -8.94 20.71 -1.01
N LEU A 14 -8.29 20.46 0.12
CA LEU A 14 -8.35 21.26 1.35
C LEU A 14 -6.97 21.29 1.99
N ILE A 15 -6.56 22.48 2.43
CA ILE A 15 -5.32 22.69 3.18
C ILE A 15 -5.65 23.11 4.61
N TYR A 16 -5.07 22.44 5.61
CA TYR A 16 -5.17 22.83 7.01
C TYR A 16 -3.78 23.01 7.62
N ASN A 17 -3.43 24.22 8.07
CA ASN A 17 -2.09 24.54 8.59
C ASN A 17 -0.92 24.06 7.67
N GLY A 18 -1.11 24.12 6.35
CA GLY A 18 -0.12 23.64 5.36
C GLY A 18 -0.23 22.16 4.98
N TYR A 19 -1.02 21.35 5.69
CA TYR A 19 -1.25 19.95 5.37
C TYR A 19 -2.31 19.79 4.27
N ASP A 20 -1.99 19.02 3.23
CA ASP A 20 -2.96 18.65 2.20
C ASP A 20 -3.85 17.50 2.67
N LEU A 21 -5.06 17.84 3.13
CA LEU A 21 -6.02 16.89 3.64
C LEU A 21 -6.55 15.96 2.54
N SER A 22 -6.57 16.38 1.28
CA SER A 22 -6.99 15.51 0.18
C SER A 22 -6.01 14.37 -0.04
N ASN A 23 -4.71 14.64 0.15
CA ASN A 23 -3.67 13.60 0.08
C ASN A 23 -3.72 12.68 1.29
N ILE A 24 -3.81 13.23 2.50
CA ILE A 24 -3.90 12.45 3.74
C ILE A 24 -5.12 11.52 3.71
N MET A 25 -6.25 12.00 3.21
CA MET A 25 -7.52 11.26 3.19
C MET A 25 -7.74 10.44 1.92
N SER A 26 -6.78 10.39 0.98
CA SER A 26 -7.01 9.75 -0.33
C SER A 26 -7.44 8.29 -0.23
N PHE A 27 -6.82 7.53 0.69
CA PHE A 27 -7.19 6.14 0.95
C PHE A 27 -8.64 6.02 1.46
N ASP A 28 -9.05 6.85 2.41
CA ASP A 28 -10.42 6.87 2.93
C ASP A 28 -11.46 7.25 1.87
N ILE A 29 -11.15 8.27 1.07
CA ILE A 29 -12.00 8.72 -0.03
C ILE A 29 -12.18 7.59 -1.05
N ALA A 30 -11.12 6.86 -1.38
CA ALA A 30 -11.19 5.71 -2.29
C ALA A 30 -12.03 4.57 -1.72
N CYS A 31 -11.78 4.15 -0.46
CA CYS A 31 -12.58 3.12 0.22
C CYS A 31 -14.09 3.44 0.16
N LEU A 32 -14.45 4.67 0.51
CA LEU A 32 -15.86 5.10 0.53
C LEU A 32 -16.44 5.26 -0.87
N SER A 33 -15.65 5.74 -1.84
CA SER A 33 -16.07 5.87 -3.25
C SER A 33 -16.29 4.51 -3.91
N TYR A 34 -15.64 3.46 -3.41
CA TYR A 34 -15.81 2.08 -3.88
C TYR A 34 -16.86 1.30 -3.08
N GLY A 35 -17.56 1.97 -2.16
CA GLY A 35 -18.64 1.36 -1.39
C GLY A 35 -18.18 0.40 -0.30
N GLN A 36 -16.90 0.45 0.12
CA GLN A 36 -16.45 -0.35 1.25
C GLN A 36 -17.19 0.06 2.52
N LYS A 37 -17.79 -0.92 3.20
CA LYS A 37 -18.55 -0.68 4.43
C LYS A 37 -17.59 -0.35 5.57
N LYS A 38 -17.67 0.87 6.10
CA LYS A 38 -17.01 1.28 7.35
C LYS A 38 -18.02 1.36 8.50
N SER A 39 -17.56 1.05 9.71
CA SER A 39 -18.40 1.11 10.91
C SER A 39 -18.49 2.54 11.44
N PHE A 40 -19.66 3.17 11.31
CA PHE A 40 -19.88 4.54 11.80
C PHE A 40 -19.56 4.71 13.29
N ARG A 41 -19.93 3.72 14.12
CA ARG A 41 -19.72 3.77 15.59
C ARG A 41 -18.23 3.92 15.95
N LYS A 42 -17.33 3.30 15.18
CA LYS A 42 -15.87 3.40 15.40
C LYS A 42 -15.33 4.81 15.15
N HIS A 43 -16.03 5.64 14.39
CA HIS A 43 -15.58 6.99 14.02
C HIS A 43 -16.16 8.09 14.92
N LEU A 44 -17.24 7.83 15.67
CA LEU A 44 -17.85 8.84 16.56
C LEU A 44 -16.90 9.31 17.65
N THR A 45 -16.11 8.39 18.21
CA THR A 45 -15.11 8.71 19.23
C THR A 45 -14.01 9.61 18.67
N ASN A 46 -13.71 9.54 17.38
CA ASN A 46 -12.59 10.25 16.77
C ASN A 46 -12.69 11.78 16.84
N ILE A 47 -13.89 12.32 17.13
CA ILE A 47 -14.08 13.77 17.35
C ILE A 47 -13.22 14.25 18.52
N PHE A 48 -13.10 13.44 19.56
CA PHE A 48 -12.48 13.82 20.83
C PHE A 48 -11.07 13.25 21.02
N PHE A 49 -10.61 12.38 20.12
CA PHE A 49 -9.34 11.69 20.25
C PHE A 49 -8.44 11.97 19.03
N ALA A 50 -7.18 12.25 19.33
CA ALA A 50 -6.08 12.29 18.39
C ALA A 50 -5.22 11.05 18.55
N GLN A 51 -4.60 10.60 17.48
CA GLN A 51 -3.53 9.61 17.57
C GLN A 51 -2.23 10.32 17.97
N LYS A 52 -1.60 9.90 19.07
CA LYS A 52 -0.28 10.41 19.43
C LYS A 52 0.77 9.83 18.48
N ILE A 53 1.53 10.70 17.84
CA ILE A 53 2.68 10.36 17.00
C ILE A 53 3.87 11.04 17.63
N SER A 54 4.76 10.29 18.26
CA SER A 54 5.96 10.84 18.88
C SER A 54 7.18 10.54 18.02
N ILE A 55 7.71 11.58 17.39
CA ILE A 55 8.86 11.46 16.50
C ILE A 55 10.10 11.13 17.34
N PRO A 56 10.79 10.00 17.10
CA PRO A 56 11.94 9.61 17.90
C PRO A 56 13.15 10.51 17.62
N LEU A 57 14.06 10.59 18.59
CA LEU A 57 15.36 11.26 18.47
C LEU A 57 16.46 10.22 18.28
N PHE A 58 16.82 9.97 17.03
CA PHE A 58 17.97 9.14 16.65
C PHE A 58 19.15 10.02 16.26
N ASN A 59 20.36 9.47 16.36
CA ASN A 59 21.58 10.19 16.02
C ASN A 59 21.89 10.16 14.51
N ASP A 60 20.86 10.05 13.67
CA ASP A 60 20.97 9.90 12.22
C ASP A 60 20.47 11.16 11.50
N ASP A 61 20.96 11.41 10.28
CA ASP A 61 20.49 12.50 9.41
C ASP A 61 19.24 12.10 8.60
N ILE A 62 18.90 10.80 8.58
CA ILE A 62 17.77 10.22 7.87
C ILE A 62 16.88 9.48 8.86
N LEU A 63 15.58 9.77 8.86
CA LEU A 63 14.59 9.00 9.60
C LEU A 63 13.82 8.06 8.68
N PHE A 64 13.90 6.76 8.92
CA PHE A 64 12.98 5.79 8.32
C PHE A 64 11.78 5.56 9.23
N SER A 65 10.61 5.34 8.64
CA SER A 65 9.44 4.92 9.40
C SER A 65 8.60 3.88 8.67
N MET A 66 7.82 3.14 9.45
CA MET A 66 6.87 2.17 8.93
C MET A 66 5.57 2.24 9.71
N GLY A 67 4.46 2.34 8.97
CA GLY A 67 3.11 2.25 9.51
C GLY A 67 2.77 0.89 10.16
N PRO A 68 1.56 0.76 10.72
CA PRO A 68 1.11 -0.45 11.40
C PRO A 68 0.63 -1.52 10.40
N TYR A 69 1.58 -2.22 9.76
CA TYR A 69 1.30 -3.24 8.74
C TYR A 69 1.07 -4.66 9.26
N GLY A 70 1.00 -4.85 10.58
CA GLY A 70 0.87 -6.19 11.17
C GLY A 70 2.17 -7.00 11.08
N LYS A 71 2.05 -8.33 11.11
CA LYS A 71 3.17 -9.30 11.08
C LYS A 71 3.75 -9.54 9.67
N ARG A 72 3.81 -8.51 8.81
CA ARG A 72 4.34 -8.62 7.44
C ARG A 72 5.87 -8.67 7.46
N VAL A 73 6.43 -9.88 7.42
CA VAL A 73 7.88 -10.12 7.42
C VAL A 73 8.53 -9.51 6.18
N ASP A 74 7.89 -9.69 5.02
CA ASP A 74 8.32 -9.14 3.73
C ASP A 74 8.47 -7.61 3.77
N TYR A 75 7.59 -6.90 4.48
CA TYR A 75 7.70 -5.44 4.61
C TYR A 75 8.88 -5.02 5.47
N ASN A 76 9.19 -5.81 6.52
CA ASN A 76 10.40 -5.57 7.29
C ASN A 76 11.64 -5.82 6.43
N GLU A 77 11.69 -6.88 5.62
CA GLU A 77 12.82 -7.13 4.72
C GLU A 77 13.09 -5.97 3.77
N ILE A 78 12.03 -5.45 3.12
CA ILE A 78 12.13 -4.32 2.19
C ILE A 78 12.73 -3.07 2.87
N ILE A 79 12.20 -2.66 4.02
CA ILE A 79 12.67 -1.43 4.67
C ILE A 79 14.08 -1.60 5.25
N HIS A 80 14.42 -2.76 5.81
CA HIS A 80 15.77 -2.99 6.33
C HIS A 80 16.81 -3.03 5.22
N HIS A 81 16.45 -3.57 4.04
CA HIS A 81 17.32 -3.48 2.87
C HIS A 81 17.54 -2.02 2.43
N ALA A 82 16.47 -1.22 2.33
CA ALA A 82 16.61 0.20 2.00
C ALA A 82 17.45 0.96 3.04
N MET A 83 17.30 0.63 4.33
CA MET A 83 18.10 1.21 5.41
C MET A 83 19.57 0.81 5.35
N SER A 84 19.90 -0.43 4.94
CA SER A 84 21.29 -0.89 4.84
C SER A 84 22.06 -0.19 3.73
N GLU A 85 21.39 0.21 2.64
CA GLU A 85 22.03 0.97 1.55
C GLU A 85 22.47 2.39 1.96
N VAL A 86 22.02 2.87 3.14
CA VAL A 86 22.35 4.19 3.68
C VAL A 86 22.83 4.14 5.13
N ASP A 87 23.27 2.97 5.60
CA ASP A 87 23.85 2.73 6.93
C ASP A 87 22.97 3.14 8.13
N ILE A 88 21.64 3.09 7.98
CA ILE A 88 20.69 3.43 9.06
C ILE A 88 20.32 2.17 9.86
N LYS A 89 20.35 2.28 11.19
CA LYS A 89 20.02 1.16 12.11
C LYS A 89 18.66 1.29 12.78
N ASN A 90 18.20 2.53 12.98
CA ASN A 90 16.98 2.81 13.74
C ASN A 90 15.81 3.09 12.81
N ILE A 91 14.65 2.55 13.15
CA ILE A 91 13.40 2.75 12.42
C ILE A 91 12.31 3.23 13.38
N PHE A 92 11.56 4.24 12.96
CA PHE A 92 10.35 4.67 13.65
C PHE A 92 9.17 3.78 13.25
N LYS A 93 8.80 2.84 14.12
CA LYS A 93 7.60 2.01 13.92
C LYS A 93 6.39 2.70 14.54
N VAL A 94 5.40 3.04 13.73
CA VAL A 94 4.12 3.55 14.21
C VAL A 94 3.36 2.39 14.88
N GLU A 95 2.91 2.61 16.11
CA GLU A 95 2.30 1.55 16.94
C GLU A 95 1.03 0.96 16.28
N GLU A 96 0.90 -0.39 16.29
CA GLU A 96 -0.30 -1.08 15.79
C GLU A 96 -1.57 -0.72 16.57
N LYS A 97 -1.42 -0.54 17.88
CA LYS A 97 -2.46 -0.03 18.77
C LYS A 97 -2.10 1.42 19.09
N PRO A 98 -2.69 2.40 18.40
CA PRO A 98 -2.32 3.78 18.59
C PRO A 98 -2.65 4.24 20.00
N LYS A 99 -1.69 4.89 20.66
CA LYS A 99 -1.98 5.70 21.84
C LYS A 99 -2.90 6.85 21.43
N LEU A 100 -4.08 6.88 22.01
CA LEU A 100 -5.05 7.95 21.80
C LEU A 100 -4.92 8.96 22.93
N GLU A 101 -4.87 10.23 22.58
CA GLU A 101 -4.95 11.33 23.54
C GLU A 101 -6.25 12.11 23.32
N PHE A 102 -6.87 12.53 24.42
CA PHE A 102 -8.02 13.41 24.32
C PHE A 102 -7.56 14.76 23.78
N LEU A 103 -8.08 15.12 22.62
CA LEU A 103 -7.85 16.42 22.01
C LEU A 103 -9.06 16.77 21.15
N PHE A 104 -9.73 17.85 21.53
CA PHE A 104 -10.80 18.44 20.74
C PHE A 104 -10.37 19.84 20.29
N SER A 105 -10.09 19.99 18.99
CA SER A 105 -9.76 21.29 18.43
C SER A 105 -11.02 22.06 18.04
N LEU A 106 -11.36 23.12 18.78
CA LEU A 106 -12.43 24.04 18.37
C LEU A 106 -12.14 24.69 17.01
N LYS A 107 -10.87 25.05 16.75
CA LYS A 107 -10.42 25.61 15.47
C LYS A 107 -10.59 24.60 14.34
N GLY A 108 -10.08 23.38 14.54
CA GLY A 108 -10.20 22.28 13.59
C GLY A 108 -11.64 21.87 13.32
N PHE A 109 -12.48 21.86 14.36
CA PHE A 109 -13.91 21.58 14.25
C PHE A 109 -14.65 22.63 13.43
N LYS A 110 -14.43 23.91 13.75
CA LYS A 110 -15.00 25.03 12.99
C LYS A 110 -14.56 25.00 11.52
N PHE A 111 -13.26 24.80 11.27
CA PHE A 111 -12.73 24.65 9.91
C PHE A 111 -13.42 23.50 9.17
N THR A 112 -13.50 22.33 9.80
CA THR A 112 -14.09 21.12 9.20
C THR A 112 -15.54 21.34 8.83
N ILE A 113 -16.37 21.90 9.72
CA ILE A 113 -17.78 22.19 9.41
C ILE A 113 -17.89 23.16 8.24
N LEU A 114 -17.18 24.28 8.31
CA LEU A 114 -17.29 25.34 7.31
C LEU A 114 -16.83 24.85 5.93
N GLU A 115 -15.76 24.06 5.87
CA GLU A 115 -15.16 23.67 4.61
C GLU A 115 -15.72 22.37 4.04
N PHE A 116 -16.03 21.37 4.87
CA PHE A 116 -16.49 20.06 4.41
C PHE A 116 -17.86 20.14 3.74
N PHE A 117 -18.83 20.84 4.35
CA PHE A 117 -20.20 20.88 3.85
C PHE A 117 -20.36 21.76 2.59
N LYS A 118 -19.39 22.60 2.28
CA LYS A 118 -19.31 23.31 0.99
C LYS A 118 -18.95 22.38 -0.18
N ARG A 119 -18.39 21.20 0.09
CA ARG A 119 -17.84 20.30 -0.94
C ARG A 119 -18.93 19.44 -1.58
N LYS A 120 -18.91 19.33 -2.91
CA LYS A 120 -19.89 18.56 -3.69
C LYS A 120 -19.45 17.10 -3.85
N ILE A 121 -19.10 16.47 -2.73
CA ILE A 121 -18.67 15.07 -2.69
C ILE A 121 -19.84 14.16 -3.07
N ASP A 122 -19.65 13.29 -4.05
CA ASP A 122 -20.61 12.28 -4.45
C ASP A 122 -20.42 11.02 -3.58
N LEU A 123 -21.01 11.03 -2.39
CA LEU A 123 -21.04 9.89 -1.46
C LEU A 123 -22.41 9.79 -0.76
N PRO A 124 -22.84 8.59 -0.34
CA PRO A 124 -23.99 8.44 0.55
C PRO A 124 -23.82 9.22 1.85
N ILE A 125 -24.92 9.69 2.46
CA ILE A 125 -24.91 10.52 3.68
C ILE A 125 -24.08 9.87 4.80
N LYS A 126 -24.28 8.58 5.06
CA LYS A 126 -23.49 7.84 6.06
C LYS A 126 -21.98 7.89 5.76
N SER A 127 -21.60 7.72 4.51
CA SER A 127 -20.20 7.77 4.06
C SER A 127 -19.62 9.18 4.17
N LYS A 128 -20.41 10.22 3.88
CA LYS A 128 -20.04 11.63 4.09
C LYS A 128 -19.78 11.91 5.57
N LEU A 129 -20.65 11.46 6.46
CA LEU A 129 -20.47 11.62 7.91
C LEU A 129 -19.22 10.88 8.41
N ILE A 130 -18.96 9.65 7.92
CA ILE A 130 -17.72 8.93 8.24
C ILE A 130 -16.50 9.74 7.79
N LEU A 131 -16.51 10.26 6.56
CA LEU A 131 -15.40 11.04 6.03
C LEU A 131 -15.17 12.34 6.83
N PHE A 132 -16.25 13.02 7.24
CA PHE A 132 -16.21 14.19 8.11
C PHE A 132 -15.54 13.87 9.47
N LEU A 133 -15.95 12.78 10.12
CA LEU A 133 -15.39 12.34 11.40
C LEU A 133 -13.91 11.93 11.26
N THR A 134 -13.56 11.28 10.15
CA THR A 134 -12.16 10.96 9.82
C THR A 134 -11.33 12.23 9.61
N MET A 135 -11.88 13.25 8.94
CA MET A 135 -11.16 14.52 8.74
C MET A 135 -10.86 15.22 10.08
N LEU A 136 -11.85 15.26 10.98
CA LEU A 136 -11.66 15.79 12.34
C LEU A 136 -10.57 15.04 13.09
N HIS A 137 -10.57 13.71 13.01
CA HIS A 137 -9.55 12.87 13.62
C HIS A 137 -8.14 13.24 13.16
N TYR A 138 -7.95 13.40 11.85
CA TYR A 138 -6.66 13.74 11.27
C TYR A 138 -6.25 15.16 11.61
N ILE A 139 -7.18 16.11 11.65
CA ILE A 139 -6.90 17.47 12.11
C ILE A 139 -6.46 17.47 13.58
N ASN A 140 -7.17 16.76 14.46
CA ASN A 140 -6.75 16.63 15.86
C ASN A 140 -5.36 15.98 15.96
N THR A 141 -5.10 14.93 15.18
CA THR A 141 -3.79 14.25 15.13
C THR A 141 -2.67 15.19 14.65
N ILE A 142 -2.92 15.98 13.60
CA ILE A 142 -2.00 16.99 13.09
C ILE A 142 -1.71 18.03 14.17
N GLU A 143 -2.74 18.56 14.84
CA GLU A 143 -2.53 19.56 15.88
C GLU A 143 -1.79 19.01 17.10
N LEU A 144 -2.04 17.75 17.46
CA LEU A 144 -1.28 17.10 18.52
C LEU A 144 0.20 16.98 18.14
N LEU A 145 0.48 16.51 16.93
CA LEU A 145 1.84 16.39 16.39
C LEU A 145 2.55 17.75 16.33
N GLN A 146 1.84 18.82 15.94
CA GLN A 146 2.39 20.19 15.90
C GLN A 146 2.71 20.77 17.28
N LYS A 147 2.12 20.25 18.36
CA LYS A 147 2.44 20.67 19.74
C LYS A 147 3.72 20.04 20.26
N GLU A 148 4.24 18.99 19.63
CA GLU A 148 5.50 18.40 20.05
C GLU A 148 6.66 19.38 19.76
N SER A 149 7.22 19.97 20.82
CA SER A 149 8.43 20.78 20.74
C SER A 149 9.65 19.86 20.62
N ILE A 150 10.09 19.59 19.40
CA ILE A 150 11.19 18.64 19.18
C ILE A 150 12.27 19.27 18.30
N SER A 151 13.51 19.25 18.80
CA SER A 151 14.71 19.57 18.03
C SER A 151 15.31 18.28 17.47
N TRP A 152 14.74 17.76 16.40
CA TRP A 152 15.39 16.71 15.61
C TRP A 152 16.34 17.35 14.57
N LYS A 153 17.31 16.56 14.10
CA LYS A 153 18.33 17.00 13.12
C LYS A 153 18.17 16.37 11.74
N TYR A 154 17.10 15.59 11.54
CA TYR A 154 16.84 14.88 10.29
C TYR A 154 16.81 15.86 9.10
N LYS A 155 17.53 15.53 8.04
CA LYS A 155 17.52 16.25 6.76
C LYS A 155 16.68 15.54 5.72
N LYS A 156 16.50 14.23 5.90
CA LYS A 156 15.67 13.38 5.04
C LYS A 156 14.74 12.52 5.89
N TYR A 157 13.56 12.24 5.37
CA TYR A 157 12.60 11.30 5.94
C TYR A 157 12.17 10.30 4.87
N CYS A 158 12.08 9.02 5.23
CA CYS A 158 11.64 7.96 4.34
C CYS A 158 10.50 7.16 4.99
N SER A 159 9.30 7.29 4.45
CA SER A 159 8.15 6.47 4.82
C SER A 159 8.16 5.14 4.06
N PHE A 160 7.57 4.10 4.64
CA PHE A 160 7.43 2.81 3.97
C PHE A 160 6.38 2.88 2.85
N CYS A 161 5.27 3.60 3.06
CA CYS A 161 4.29 3.89 2.02
C CYS A 161 3.45 5.13 2.38
N SER A 162 3.77 6.27 1.77
CA SER A 162 3.17 7.58 2.03
C SER A 162 1.71 7.71 1.60
N SER A 163 1.19 6.74 0.83
CA SER A 163 -0.20 6.73 0.40
C SER A 163 -1.20 6.46 1.52
N LEU A 164 -0.74 5.94 2.66
CA LEU A 164 -1.59 5.65 3.82
C LEU A 164 -1.67 6.88 4.75
N PRO A 165 -2.82 7.10 5.44
CA PRO A 165 -3.07 8.39 6.09
C PRO A 165 -2.06 8.81 7.15
N LEU A 166 -1.59 7.88 8.01
CA LEU A 166 -0.65 8.22 9.08
C LEU A 166 0.74 8.59 8.54
N GLU A 167 1.24 7.81 7.58
CA GLU A 167 2.51 8.12 6.92
C GLU A 167 2.38 9.40 6.10
N ALA A 168 1.24 9.63 5.43
CA ALA A 168 0.96 10.90 4.75
C ALA A 168 1.00 12.11 5.71
N ILE A 169 0.47 11.98 6.93
CA ILE A 169 0.55 13.04 7.95
C ILE A 169 2.01 13.32 8.31
N ILE A 170 2.81 12.27 8.55
CA ILE A 170 4.23 12.41 8.93
C ILE A 170 5.06 12.98 7.78
N ASP A 171 4.84 12.53 6.54
CA ASP A 171 5.45 13.09 5.33
C ASP A 171 5.15 14.59 5.20
N ASN A 172 3.89 14.99 5.35
CA ASN A 172 3.52 16.42 5.31
C ASN A 172 4.19 17.20 6.46
N TYR A 173 4.23 16.63 7.67
CA TYR A 173 4.90 17.25 8.82
C TYR A 173 6.38 17.53 8.51
N PHE A 174 7.12 16.55 8.00
CA PHE A 174 8.53 16.74 7.64
C PHE A 174 8.74 17.75 6.51
N ARG A 175 7.91 17.70 5.46
CA ARG A 175 7.96 18.68 4.37
C ARG A 175 7.76 20.11 4.86
N LEU A 176 6.81 20.33 5.76
CA LEU A 176 6.54 21.66 6.34
C LEU A 176 7.72 22.17 7.20
N HIS A 177 8.60 21.29 7.64
CA HIS A 177 9.84 21.62 8.35
C HIS A 177 11.08 21.52 7.44
N ASN A 178 10.89 21.65 6.12
CA ASN A 178 11.97 21.66 5.12
C ASN A 178 12.83 20.38 5.08
N VAL A 179 12.28 19.24 5.50
CA VAL A 179 12.92 17.93 5.35
C VAL A 179 12.51 17.32 4.03
N THR A 180 13.50 16.82 3.27
CA THR A 180 13.22 16.13 2.02
C THR A 180 12.62 14.76 2.29
N THR A 181 11.47 14.48 1.69
CA THR A 181 10.70 13.27 1.94
C THR A 181 10.79 12.26 0.80
N TYR A 182 10.93 10.99 1.18
CA TYR A 182 10.99 9.84 0.29
C TYR A 182 9.93 8.83 0.73
N THR A 183 9.44 8.03 -0.20
CA THR A 183 8.59 6.90 0.13
C THR A 183 9.04 5.64 -0.61
N LEU A 184 9.02 4.51 0.08
CA LEU A 184 9.32 3.21 -0.51
C LEU A 184 8.10 2.67 -1.26
N GLN A 185 8.37 1.72 -2.14
CA GLN A 185 7.38 0.86 -2.76
C GLN A 185 7.24 -0.42 -1.92
N HIS A 186 6.02 -0.72 -1.44
CA HIS A 186 5.76 -1.89 -0.58
C HIS A 186 5.50 -3.19 -1.36
N ALA A 187 5.19 -3.12 -2.65
CA ALA A 187 4.94 -4.26 -3.53
C ALA A 187 5.08 -3.86 -5.01
N ILE A 188 5.21 -4.82 -5.92
CA ILE A 188 5.05 -4.55 -7.36
C ILE A 188 3.62 -4.08 -7.60
N TYR A 189 3.51 -2.87 -8.13
CA TYR A 189 2.22 -2.39 -8.56
C TYR A 189 1.92 -2.87 -9.98
N SER A 190 0.78 -3.54 -10.13
CA SER A 190 0.21 -3.90 -11.42
C SER A 190 -1.23 -3.43 -11.41
N PHE A 191 -1.60 -2.64 -12.41
CA PHE A 191 -2.88 -1.94 -12.43
C PHE A 191 -3.80 -2.56 -13.48
N PRO A 192 -4.68 -3.50 -13.07
CA PRO A 192 -5.67 -4.02 -13.99
C PRO A 192 -6.68 -2.93 -14.34
N ASN A 193 -7.40 -3.13 -15.45
CA ASN A 193 -8.50 -2.26 -15.89
C ASN A 193 -9.64 -2.09 -14.85
N THR A 194 -9.63 -2.87 -13.76
CA THR A 194 -10.60 -2.77 -12.67
C THR A 194 -10.00 -2.06 -11.46
N PRO A 195 -10.61 -0.97 -10.96
CA PRO A 195 -10.02 -0.16 -9.90
C PRO A 195 -10.01 -0.89 -8.56
N GLN A 196 -8.80 -1.14 -8.06
CA GLN A 196 -8.54 -1.61 -6.70
C GLN A 196 -8.26 -0.43 -5.77
N ILE A 197 -8.29 -0.67 -4.47
CA ILE A 197 -7.85 0.34 -3.49
C ILE A 197 -6.38 0.73 -3.71
N ASP A 198 -5.58 -0.20 -4.21
CA ASP A 198 -4.16 -0.01 -4.55
C ASP A 198 -3.96 1.09 -5.60
N ILE A 199 -4.98 1.44 -6.40
CA ILE A 199 -4.89 2.56 -7.36
C ILE A 199 -4.64 3.91 -6.68
N VAL A 200 -4.90 4.03 -5.37
CA VAL A 200 -4.57 5.24 -4.61
C VAL A 200 -3.08 5.52 -4.65
N THR A 201 -2.22 4.49 -4.69
CA THR A 201 -0.77 4.66 -4.74
C THR A 201 -0.30 5.36 -6.03
N LEU A 202 -1.04 5.20 -7.14
CA LEU A 202 -0.74 5.85 -8.42
C LEU A 202 -0.97 7.35 -8.44
N ASP A 203 -1.89 7.82 -7.60
CA ASP A 203 -2.31 9.22 -7.61
C ASP A 203 -1.88 9.98 -6.38
N ASN A 204 -1.60 9.26 -5.29
CA ASN A 204 -1.37 9.84 -3.99
C ASN A 204 -0.15 9.21 -3.31
N MET A 205 0.98 9.85 -3.55
CA MET A 205 2.23 9.68 -2.80
C MET A 205 2.72 11.08 -2.44
N PRO A 206 2.34 11.61 -1.25
CA PRO A 206 2.61 13.00 -0.86
C PRO A 206 4.10 13.30 -0.64
N SER A 207 4.97 12.30 -0.56
CA SER A 207 6.42 12.49 -0.48
C SER A 207 6.97 13.31 -1.66
N ASP A 208 8.16 13.89 -1.49
CA ASP A 208 8.85 14.62 -2.56
C ASP A 208 9.34 13.66 -3.64
N TYR A 209 9.83 12.48 -3.22
CA TYR A 209 10.30 11.43 -4.10
C TYR A 209 9.69 10.07 -3.78
N ILE A 210 9.58 9.23 -4.81
CA ILE A 210 9.13 7.84 -4.73
C ILE A 210 10.28 6.96 -5.19
N LEU A 211 10.67 6.02 -4.34
CA LEU A 211 11.71 5.04 -4.60
C LEU A 211 11.06 3.77 -5.17
N CYS A 212 11.16 3.60 -6.48
CA CYS A 212 10.57 2.48 -7.22
C CYS A 212 11.62 1.44 -7.62
N TRP A 213 11.19 0.19 -7.74
CA TRP A 213 12.12 -0.95 -7.87
C TRP A 213 12.84 -1.04 -9.22
N GLY A 214 12.27 -0.46 -10.28
CA GLY A 214 12.82 -0.56 -11.64
C GLY A 214 11.98 0.18 -12.66
N GLU A 215 12.44 0.15 -13.92
CA GLU A 215 11.80 0.86 -15.04
C GLU A 215 10.34 0.42 -15.23
N TYR A 216 10.04 -0.88 -15.05
CA TYR A 216 8.66 -1.37 -15.15
C TYR A 216 7.68 -0.63 -14.22
N THR A 217 8.01 -0.46 -12.94
CA THR A 217 7.11 0.23 -12.02
C THR A 217 7.03 1.72 -12.33
N LYS A 218 8.14 2.34 -12.74
CA LYS A 218 8.13 3.73 -13.22
C LYS A 218 7.18 3.89 -14.42
N ASP A 219 7.26 3.00 -15.40
CA ASP A 219 6.37 3.01 -16.57
C ASP A 219 4.91 2.87 -16.18
N GLU A 220 4.58 1.99 -15.22
CA GLU A 220 3.21 1.85 -14.71
C GLU A 220 2.72 3.13 -14.01
N PHE A 221 3.57 3.80 -13.22
CA PHE A 221 3.24 5.10 -12.63
C PHE A 221 3.00 6.18 -13.70
N LEU A 222 3.82 6.21 -14.75
CA LEU A 222 3.70 7.18 -15.84
C LEU A 222 2.50 6.90 -16.73
N ARG A 223 2.14 5.63 -16.91
CA ARG A 223 1.04 5.20 -17.77
C ARG A 223 -0.33 5.39 -17.11
N TYR A 224 -0.44 5.06 -15.82
CA TYR A 224 -1.73 4.98 -15.13
C TYR A 224 -1.92 6.01 -14.03
N GLY A 225 -0.84 6.59 -13.51
CA GLY A 225 -0.88 7.51 -12.39
C GLY A 225 -0.84 8.98 -12.78
N ASN A 226 -1.03 9.83 -11.77
CA ASN A 226 -0.93 11.28 -11.88
C ASN A 226 0.31 11.84 -11.15
N ILE A 227 1.31 10.99 -10.91
CA ILE A 227 2.54 11.38 -10.24
C ILE A 227 3.51 12.03 -11.26
N PRO A 228 4.06 13.22 -10.97
CA PRO A 228 5.03 13.85 -11.85
C PRO A 228 6.28 12.98 -12.06
N PRO A 229 6.78 12.82 -13.31
CA PRO A 229 7.95 11.99 -13.60
C PRO A 229 9.18 12.33 -12.75
N ALA A 230 9.39 13.61 -12.44
CA ALA A 230 10.53 14.08 -11.65
C ALA A 230 10.55 13.54 -10.20
N LYS A 231 9.39 13.15 -9.66
CA LYS A 231 9.27 12.54 -8.32
C LYS A 231 9.69 11.08 -8.30
N ILE A 232 9.61 10.38 -9.43
CA ILE A 232 9.84 8.94 -9.49
C ILE A 232 11.34 8.69 -9.66
N LYS A 233 11.94 7.96 -8.71
CA LYS A 233 13.36 7.59 -8.70
C LYS A 233 13.47 6.08 -8.69
N ILE A 234 14.25 5.52 -9.61
CA ILE A 234 14.55 4.10 -9.61
C ILE A 234 15.65 3.85 -8.57
N SER A 235 15.36 2.98 -7.60
CA SER A 235 16.25 2.65 -6.49
C SER A 235 16.67 1.18 -6.47
N GLY A 236 16.19 0.37 -7.41
CA GLY A 236 16.49 -1.07 -7.46
C GLY A 236 15.54 -1.92 -6.61
N TYR A 237 15.61 -3.24 -6.84
CA TYR A 237 14.77 -4.23 -6.17
C TYR A 237 15.26 -4.46 -4.73
N PRO A 238 14.38 -4.37 -3.72
CA PRO A 238 14.78 -4.34 -2.32
C PRO A 238 15.04 -5.73 -1.72
N HIS A 239 15.64 -6.63 -2.51
CA HIS A 239 16.09 -7.93 -2.06
C HIS A 239 17.43 -8.26 -2.71
N PRO A 240 18.25 -9.11 -2.05
CA PRO A 240 19.47 -9.62 -2.65
C PRO A 240 19.17 -10.27 -3.99
N ILE A 241 19.72 -9.70 -5.06
CA ILE A 241 19.67 -10.31 -6.38
C ILE A 241 20.57 -11.54 -6.33
N LYS A 242 19.96 -12.73 -6.33
CA LYS A 242 20.72 -13.96 -6.53
C LYS A 242 21.05 -14.04 -8.02
N ASN A 243 22.33 -14.10 -8.34
CA ASN A 243 22.77 -14.50 -9.67
C ASN A 243 22.29 -15.93 -9.89
N LEU A 244 21.23 -16.07 -10.68
CA LEU A 244 20.74 -17.37 -11.09
C LEU A 244 21.75 -17.90 -12.12
N SER A 245 22.43 -18.99 -11.79
CA SER A 245 23.10 -19.77 -12.83
C SER A 245 22.03 -20.36 -13.74
N PRO A 246 22.30 -20.49 -15.06
CA PRO A 246 21.43 -21.25 -15.94
C PRO A 246 21.16 -22.61 -15.31
N TYR A 247 19.88 -22.89 -14.99
CA TYR A 247 19.50 -24.18 -14.47
C TYR A 247 19.35 -25.13 -15.64
N GLU A 248 20.26 -26.09 -15.74
CA GLU A 248 20.14 -27.17 -16.70
C GLU A 248 19.09 -28.16 -16.19
N ILE A 249 18.01 -28.33 -16.95
CA ILE A 249 16.97 -29.29 -16.62
C ILE A 249 17.52 -30.70 -16.85
N LYS A 250 17.87 -31.39 -15.75
CA LYS A 250 18.26 -32.79 -15.79
C LYS A 250 17.02 -33.66 -15.63
N GLY A 251 16.51 -34.21 -16.74
CA GLY A 251 15.33 -35.07 -16.78
C GLY A 251 14.01 -34.30 -16.90
N ARG A 252 12.96 -34.79 -16.25
CA ARG A 252 11.61 -34.21 -16.32
C ARG A 252 11.55 -32.82 -15.71
N CYS A 253 11.04 -31.84 -16.45
CA CYS A 253 10.88 -30.46 -15.96
C CYS A 253 9.67 -30.36 -15.03
N ARG A 254 9.86 -29.91 -13.78
CA ARG A 254 8.75 -29.71 -12.83
C ARG A 254 8.39 -28.24 -12.74
N ILE A 255 7.11 -27.92 -12.91
CA ILE A 255 6.57 -26.56 -12.89
C ILE A 255 5.53 -26.44 -11.78
N LEU A 256 5.73 -25.49 -10.87
CA LEU A 256 4.70 -25.06 -9.93
C LEU A 256 4.08 -23.75 -10.44
N PHE A 257 2.82 -23.79 -10.87
CA PHE A 257 2.10 -22.59 -11.28
C PHE A 257 1.27 -22.03 -10.13
N LEU A 258 1.63 -20.83 -9.67
CA LEU A 258 0.92 -20.10 -8.63
C LEU A 258 -0.18 -19.24 -9.28
N CYS A 259 -1.44 -19.61 -9.09
CA CYS A 259 -2.54 -18.80 -9.61
C CYS A 259 -2.64 -17.46 -8.88
N SER A 260 -2.94 -16.40 -9.63
CA SER A 260 -3.20 -15.07 -9.10
C SER A 260 -4.60 -14.96 -8.45
N ARG A 261 -4.90 -13.84 -7.80
CA ARG A 261 -6.19 -13.56 -7.12
C ARG A 261 -7.38 -13.73 -8.08
N LYS A 262 -8.60 -13.84 -7.53
CA LYS A 262 -9.87 -14.04 -8.25
C LYS A 262 -10.09 -13.14 -9.47
N ILE A 263 -9.65 -11.89 -9.41
CA ILE A 263 -9.80 -10.95 -10.52
C ILE A 263 -9.02 -11.36 -11.78
N TYR A 264 -8.00 -12.21 -11.63
CA TYR A 264 -7.17 -12.74 -12.71
C TYR A 264 -7.58 -14.17 -13.08
N SER A 265 -8.83 -14.56 -12.79
CA SER A 265 -9.24 -15.95 -13.01
C SER A 265 -9.18 -16.35 -14.47
N ASP A 266 -9.49 -15.43 -15.39
CA ASP A 266 -9.47 -15.72 -16.82
C ASP A 266 -8.03 -15.84 -17.33
N GLU A 267 -7.13 -14.98 -16.85
CA GLU A 267 -5.69 -15.04 -17.13
C GLU A 267 -5.08 -16.33 -16.59
N ASN A 268 -5.41 -16.71 -15.35
CA ASN A 268 -4.97 -17.98 -14.77
C ASN A 268 -5.38 -19.16 -15.66
N ILE A 269 -6.64 -19.20 -16.12
CA ILE A 269 -7.15 -20.27 -16.99
C ILE A 269 -6.45 -20.27 -18.35
N LYS A 270 -6.20 -19.10 -18.94
CA LYS A 270 -5.46 -18.98 -20.20
C LYS A 270 -4.05 -19.56 -20.08
N ILE A 271 -3.33 -19.23 -19.00
CA ILE A 271 -1.99 -19.77 -18.75
C ILE A 271 -2.04 -21.29 -18.56
N ILE A 272 -3.00 -21.79 -17.79
CA ILE A 272 -3.20 -23.24 -17.61
C ILE A 272 -3.41 -23.96 -18.94
N ARG A 273 -4.20 -23.37 -19.86
CA ARG A 273 -4.41 -23.92 -21.21
C ARG A 273 -3.14 -23.94 -22.04
N ILE A 274 -2.35 -22.87 -22.01
CA ILE A 274 -1.06 -22.79 -22.70
C ILE A 274 -0.11 -23.87 -22.18
N ILE A 275 -0.01 -24.01 -20.86
CA ILE A 275 0.81 -25.05 -20.25
C ILE A 275 0.33 -26.45 -20.67
N SER A 276 -0.99 -26.67 -20.64
CA SER A 276 -1.58 -27.95 -21.04
C SER A 276 -1.29 -28.31 -22.50
N SER A 277 -1.31 -27.34 -23.42
CA SER A 277 -1.00 -27.60 -24.83
C SER A 277 0.44 -28.07 -25.06
N CYS A 278 1.36 -27.75 -24.14
CA CYS A 278 2.77 -28.15 -24.26
C CYS A 278 3.10 -29.50 -23.58
N LEU A 279 2.16 -30.10 -22.84
CA LEU A 279 2.41 -31.32 -22.05
C LEU A 279 2.82 -32.53 -22.91
N ASN A 280 2.36 -32.59 -24.16
CA ASN A 280 2.66 -33.71 -25.06
C ASN A 280 3.95 -33.52 -25.85
N GLU A 281 4.49 -32.29 -25.88
CA GLU A 281 5.66 -31.94 -26.69
C GLU A 281 6.94 -31.94 -25.84
N ILE A 282 6.81 -31.80 -24.53
CA ILE A 282 7.92 -31.66 -23.59
C ILE A 282 7.64 -32.55 -22.38
N ASP A 283 8.65 -33.26 -21.89
CA ASP A 283 8.54 -34.02 -20.63
C ASP A 283 8.48 -33.07 -19.43
N ILE A 284 7.28 -32.53 -19.18
CA ILE A 284 6.98 -31.61 -18.09
C ILE A 284 5.97 -32.21 -17.11
N ASP A 285 6.08 -31.83 -15.84
CA ASP A 285 5.19 -32.18 -14.75
C ASP A 285 4.73 -30.89 -14.09
N VAL A 286 3.43 -30.64 -14.09
CA VAL A 286 2.88 -29.33 -13.74
C VAL A 286 1.95 -29.49 -12.55
N THR A 287 2.21 -28.72 -11.51
CA THR A 287 1.34 -28.60 -10.34
C THR A 287 0.72 -27.21 -10.27
N ILE A 288 -0.61 -27.17 -10.17
CA ILE A 288 -1.40 -25.95 -10.00
C ILE A 288 -1.63 -25.70 -8.52
N LYS A 289 -1.26 -24.51 -8.04
CA LYS A 289 -1.57 -24.02 -6.69
C LYS A 289 -2.47 -22.79 -6.77
N PRO A 290 -3.76 -22.90 -6.41
CA PRO A 290 -4.66 -21.75 -6.40
C PRO A 290 -4.32 -20.75 -5.28
N HIS A 291 -4.57 -19.46 -5.54
CA HIS A 291 -4.66 -18.45 -4.49
C HIS A 291 -5.83 -18.77 -3.54
N PRO A 292 -5.72 -18.57 -2.21
CA PRO A 292 -6.77 -18.93 -1.24
C PRO A 292 -8.14 -18.29 -1.50
N GLY A 293 -8.15 -17.12 -2.16
CA GLY A 293 -9.38 -16.42 -2.55
C GLY A 293 -10.04 -16.90 -3.86
N LEU A 294 -9.52 -17.96 -4.50
CA LEU A 294 -10.12 -18.59 -5.67
C LEU A 294 -11.11 -19.69 -5.27
N ASP A 295 -11.95 -20.06 -6.22
CA ASP A 295 -12.79 -21.26 -6.12
C ASP A 295 -11.91 -22.50 -6.29
N ILE A 296 -11.49 -23.08 -5.17
CA ILE A 296 -10.56 -24.22 -5.11
C ILE A 296 -11.09 -25.40 -5.94
N GLU A 297 -12.38 -25.71 -5.83
CA GLU A 297 -13.01 -26.84 -6.52
C GLU A 297 -13.09 -26.61 -8.03
N LYS A 298 -13.34 -25.37 -8.47
CA LYS A 298 -13.25 -25.03 -9.89
C LYS A 298 -11.84 -25.30 -10.44
N TYR A 299 -10.80 -24.89 -9.72
CA TYR A 299 -9.42 -25.07 -10.18
C TYR A 299 -8.94 -26.53 -10.09
N ARG A 300 -9.46 -27.31 -9.13
CA ARG A 300 -9.24 -28.76 -9.06
C ARG A 300 -9.79 -29.43 -10.32
N LYS A 301 -11.05 -29.19 -10.66
CA LYS A 301 -11.70 -29.75 -11.87
C LYS A 301 -10.98 -29.35 -13.16
N ILE A 302 -10.53 -28.10 -13.25
CA ILE A 302 -9.75 -27.62 -14.40
C ILE A 302 -8.42 -28.38 -14.50
N SER A 303 -7.72 -28.54 -13.37
CA SER A 303 -6.44 -29.27 -13.33
C SER A 303 -6.64 -30.72 -13.76
N ASP A 304 -7.66 -31.40 -13.21
CA ASP A 304 -8.01 -32.79 -13.56
C ASP A 304 -8.33 -32.93 -15.06
N SER A 305 -9.09 -31.97 -15.63
CA SER A 305 -9.48 -31.99 -17.05
C SER A 305 -8.29 -31.87 -18.01
N PHE A 306 -7.19 -31.29 -17.56
CA PHE A 306 -5.96 -31.12 -18.34
C PHE A 306 -4.86 -32.10 -17.93
N GLY A 307 -5.13 -33.06 -17.02
CA GLY A 307 -4.14 -34.01 -16.53
C GLY A 307 -3.04 -33.38 -15.67
N LEU A 308 -3.32 -32.22 -15.05
CA LEU A 308 -2.37 -31.46 -14.23
C LEU A 308 -2.50 -31.86 -12.76
N LYS A 309 -1.39 -31.84 -12.02
CA LYS A 309 -1.43 -32.03 -10.56
C LYS A 309 -2.04 -30.81 -9.88
N PHE A 310 -2.71 -31.04 -8.75
CA PHE A 310 -3.31 -29.99 -7.94
C PHE A 310 -2.75 -29.99 -6.53
N TYR A 311 -2.45 -28.81 -6.00
CA TYR A 311 -1.85 -28.66 -4.68
C TYR A 311 -2.60 -27.64 -3.81
N GLU A 312 -3.24 -28.16 -2.77
CA GLU A 312 -4.20 -27.43 -1.92
C GLU A 312 -3.56 -26.78 -0.68
N SER A 313 -2.25 -26.98 -0.41
CA SER A 313 -1.65 -26.48 0.84
C SER A 313 -1.60 -24.95 0.92
N SER A 314 -1.45 -24.41 2.13
CA SER A 314 -1.61 -22.99 2.41
C SER A 314 -0.45 -22.11 1.94
N SER A 315 0.82 -22.51 2.12
CA SER A 315 1.97 -21.65 1.80
C SER A 315 2.69 -22.05 0.50
N VAL A 316 3.34 -21.08 -0.14
CA VAL A 316 4.22 -21.32 -1.31
C VAL A 316 5.48 -22.10 -0.87
N SER A 317 5.98 -21.85 0.33
CA SER A 317 7.13 -22.57 0.87
C SER A 317 6.83 -24.06 1.03
N ASP A 318 5.65 -24.42 1.54
CA ASP A 318 5.22 -25.81 1.65
C ASP A 318 5.10 -26.49 0.29
N ALA A 319 4.63 -25.74 -0.72
CA ALA A 319 4.59 -26.22 -2.09
C ALA A 319 6.00 -26.53 -2.61
N LEU A 320 6.91 -25.55 -2.54
CA LEU A 320 8.29 -25.72 -3.03
C LEU A 320 9.05 -26.85 -2.33
N ASN A 321 8.74 -27.11 -1.05
CA ASN A 321 9.38 -28.17 -0.25
C ASN A 321 8.66 -29.52 -0.33
N SER A 322 7.50 -29.61 -1.01
CA SER A 322 6.74 -30.85 -1.08
C SER A 322 7.39 -31.84 -2.05
N LYS A 323 7.62 -33.07 -1.59
CA LYS A 323 7.98 -34.21 -2.46
C LYS A 323 6.88 -34.59 -3.47
N LYS A 324 5.68 -34.00 -3.37
CA LYS A 324 4.56 -34.23 -4.29
C LYS A 324 4.61 -33.36 -5.55
N ILE A 325 5.45 -32.32 -5.57
CA ILE A 325 5.62 -31.40 -6.70
C ILE A 325 6.71 -31.91 -7.64
#